data_AF-A0A930Y758-F1
#
_entry.id   AF-A0A930Y758-F1
#
_cell.length_a   1.000
_cell.length_b   1.000
_cell.length_c   1.000
_cell.angle_alpha   90.00
_cell.angle_beta   90.00
_cell.angle_gamma   90.00
#
_symmetry.space_group_name_H-M   'P 1'
#
loop_
_entity.id
_entity.type
_entity.pdbx_description
1 polymer ?
#
loop_
_entity_poly.entity_id
_entity_poly.type
_entity_poly.pdbx_seq_one_letter_code
_entity_poly.pdbx_strand_id
1 'polypeptide(L)'
;MSETSHQFAPRRPAAPRPVAVEHLPPSEPEPSPASGTDLTSFLNRVRRAQGQLGGILRMVEEKRDLDEIIHQLKAVSRALDRAGFTLVAGDVRQRAAAGEQVTEADLAQLEKRFLTLR
;
A
#
# COMPACT_ATOMS: atom_id res chain seq x y z
N MET A 1 39.48 46.06 70.81
CA MET A 1 39.69 46.08 69.34
C MET A 1 39.18 44.75 68.83
N SER A 2 38.02 44.76 68.18
CA SER A 2 37.28 43.55 67.79
C SER A 2 37.44 43.33 66.30
N GLU A 3 38.09 42.24 65.89
CA GLU A 3 38.14 41.79 64.50
C GLU A 3 37.10 40.69 64.28
N THR A 4 36.15 40.98 63.40
CA THR A 4 35.09 40.08 62.95
C THR A 4 35.65 39.10 61.92
N SER A 5 35.77 37.82 62.27
CA SER A 5 35.99 36.74 61.30
C SER A 5 34.73 36.52 60.46
N HIS A 6 34.79 36.83 59.16
CA HIS A 6 33.78 36.42 58.19
C HIS A 6 34.08 35.02 57.67
N GLN A 7 33.24 34.06 58.06
CA GLN A 7 33.27 32.69 57.60
C GLN A 7 32.66 32.60 56.18
N PHE A 8 33.49 32.32 55.17
CA PHE A 8 33.06 32.00 53.81
C PHE A 8 32.53 30.56 53.77
N ALA A 9 31.22 30.39 53.58
CA ALA A 9 30.62 29.07 53.30
C ALA A 9 30.72 28.74 51.79
N PRO A 10 31.00 27.48 51.39
CA PRO A 10 31.06 27.11 49.98
C PRO A 10 29.66 27.10 49.34
N ARG A 11 29.53 27.76 48.18
CA ARG A 11 28.30 27.71 47.37
C ARG A 11 28.10 26.29 46.83
N ARG A 12 26.98 25.65 47.17
CA ARG A 12 26.57 24.36 46.58
C ARG A 12 26.36 24.52 45.07
N PRO A 13 26.77 23.55 44.22
CA PRO A 13 26.46 23.58 42.80
C PRO A 13 24.94 23.46 42.58
N ALA A 14 24.42 24.25 41.65
CA ALA A 14 23.02 24.19 41.25
C ALA A 14 22.72 22.84 40.59
N ALA A 15 21.61 22.20 40.99
CA ALA A 15 21.14 20.99 40.35
C ALA A 15 20.84 21.24 38.85
N PRO A 16 21.14 20.28 37.95
CA PRO A 16 20.79 20.43 36.54
C PRO A 16 19.26 20.53 36.41
N ARG A 17 18.81 21.48 35.58
CA ARG A 17 17.38 21.62 35.26
C ARG A 17 16.92 20.34 34.54
N PRO A 18 15.73 19.78 34.85
CA PRO A 18 15.21 18.64 34.11
C PRO A 18 15.01 19.05 32.65
N VAL A 19 15.69 18.35 31.74
CA VAL A 19 15.44 18.45 30.30
C VAL A 19 14.09 17.78 30.08
N ALA A 20 13.09 18.55 29.65
CA ALA A 20 11.84 17.95 29.18
C ALA A 20 12.20 17.06 27.98
N VAL A 21 12.01 15.75 28.13
CA VAL A 21 12.00 14.84 26.98
C VAL A 21 10.79 15.27 26.18
N GLU A 22 11.03 16.06 25.13
CA GLU A 22 10.02 16.38 24.13
C GLU A 22 9.52 15.04 23.60
N HIS A 23 8.30 14.69 24.00
CA HIS A 23 7.59 13.55 23.43
C HIS A 23 7.34 13.93 21.97
N LEU A 24 8.26 13.52 21.09
CA LEU A 24 7.99 13.52 19.68
C LEU A 24 6.69 12.72 19.51
N PRO A 25 5.63 13.28 18.92
CA PRO A 25 4.42 12.50 18.67
C PRO A 25 4.84 11.24 17.91
N PRO A 26 4.19 10.09 18.15
CA PRO A 26 4.41 8.93 17.28
C PRO A 26 4.25 9.43 15.85
N SER A 27 5.29 9.32 15.04
CA SER A 27 5.22 9.70 13.63
C SER A 27 3.98 9.01 13.09
N GLU A 28 2.97 9.80 12.71
CA GLU A 28 1.77 9.27 12.08
C GLU A 28 2.25 8.35 10.96
N PRO A 29 1.68 7.14 10.80
CA PRO A 29 2.05 6.31 9.67
C PRO A 29 1.69 7.11 8.41
N GLU A 30 2.70 7.74 7.81
CA GLU A 30 2.63 8.38 6.51
C GLU A 30 1.84 7.43 5.60
N PRO A 31 0.71 7.88 5.00
CA PRO A 31 -0.11 7.00 4.20
C PRO A 31 0.72 6.49 3.03
N SER A 32 1.23 5.27 3.17
CA SER A 32 1.99 4.61 2.11
C SER A 32 1.03 4.44 0.94
N PRO A 33 1.31 5.06 -0.23
CA PRO A 33 0.41 5.02 -1.37
C PRO A 33 0.33 3.58 -1.84
N ALA A 34 -0.79 2.89 -1.59
CA ALA A 34 -1.09 1.54 -2.04
C ALA A 34 0.17 0.67 -2.15
N SER A 35 0.86 0.40 -1.03
CA SER A 35 2.13 -0.36 -0.92
C SER A 35 2.72 -0.69 -2.29
N GLY A 36 3.56 0.19 -2.85
CA GLY A 36 3.86 0.27 -4.31
C GLY A 36 4.14 -1.04 -5.07
N THR A 37 4.42 -2.12 -4.35
CA THR A 37 4.37 -3.52 -4.77
C THR A 37 3.05 -3.98 -5.43
N ASP A 38 1.88 -3.65 -4.88
CA ASP A 38 0.58 -4.11 -5.41
C ASP A 38 0.26 -3.44 -6.75
N LEU A 39 0.50 -2.12 -6.84
CA LEU A 39 0.39 -1.37 -8.09
C LEU A 39 1.42 -1.85 -9.14
N THR A 40 2.66 -2.10 -8.73
CA THR A 40 3.70 -2.63 -9.63
C THR A 40 3.32 -4.01 -10.17
N SER A 41 2.79 -4.90 -9.33
CA SER A 41 2.30 -6.22 -9.72
C SER A 41 1.13 -6.12 -10.70
N PHE A 42 0.18 -5.22 -10.46
CA PHE A 42 -0.93 -4.92 -11.38
C PHE A 42 -0.40 -4.45 -12.74
N LEU A 43 0.47 -3.45 -12.77
CA LEU A 43 1.05 -2.91 -14.01
C LEU A 43 1.79 -3.99 -14.81
N ASN A 44 2.57 -4.85 -14.14
CA ASN A 44 3.27 -5.95 -14.79
C ASN A 44 2.32 -6.96 -15.44
N ARG A 45 1.19 -7.27 -14.79
CA ARG A 45 0.16 -8.15 -15.35
C ARG A 45 -0.55 -7.53 -16.55
N VAL A 46 -0.89 -6.24 -16.47
CA VAL A 46 -1.52 -5.51 -17.59
C VAL A 46 -0.59 -5.43 -18.79
N ARG A 47 0.70 -5.11 -18.60
CA ARG A 47 1.70 -5.12 -19.69
C ARG A 47 1.83 -6.50 -20.35
N ARG A 48 1.80 -7.57 -19.55
CA ARG A 48 1.82 -8.94 -20.08
C ARG A 48 0.56 -9.23 -20.92
N ALA A 49 -0.62 -8.86 -20.41
CA ALA A 49 -1.87 -9.02 -21.13
C ALA A 49 -1.87 -8.25 -22.46
N GLN A 50 -1.32 -7.03 -22.48
CA GLN A 50 -1.13 -6.25 -23.71
C GLN A 50 -0.26 -7.01 -24.74
N GLY A 51 0.85 -7.61 -24.31
CA GLY A 51 1.70 -8.43 -25.18
C GLY A 51 0.97 -9.67 -25.72
N GLN A 52 0.15 -10.31 -24.89
CA GLN A 52 -0.67 -11.45 -25.30
C GLN A 52 -1.76 -11.05 -26.31
N LEU A 53 -2.42 -9.91 -26.12
CA LEU A 53 -3.38 -9.36 -27.09
C LEU A 53 -2.72 -9.07 -28.45
N GLY A 54 -1.49 -8.55 -28.45
CA GLY A 54 -0.72 -8.38 -29.69
C GLY A 54 -0.34 -9.72 -30.34
N GLY A 55 -0.24 -10.81 -29.57
CA GLY A 55 -0.12 -12.17 -30.10
C GLY A 55 -1.43 -12.65 -30.73
N ILE A 56 -2.56 -12.44 -30.05
CA ILE A 56 -3.90 -12.81 -30.54
C ILE A 56 -4.24 -12.07 -31.84
N LEU A 57 -3.89 -10.78 -31.95
CA LEU A 57 -4.08 -10.01 -33.18
C LEU A 57 -3.36 -10.67 -34.36
N ARG A 58 -2.09 -11.07 -34.17
CA ARG A 58 -1.34 -11.81 -35.19
C ARG A 58 -1.99 -13.16 -35.53
N MET A 59 -2.49 -13.89 -34.54
CA MET A 59 -3.20 -15.15 -34.80
C MET A 59 -4.44 -14.94 -35.69
N VAL A 60 -5.16 -13.84 -35.49
CA VAL A 60 -6.32 -13.48 -36.32
C VAL A 60 -5.88 -13.12 -37.73
N GLU A 61 -4.84 -12.29 -37.89
CA GLU A 61 -4.27 -11.90 -39.19
C GLU A 61 -3.75 -13.12 -39.98
N GLU A 62 -3.15 -14.08 -39.28
CA GLU A 62 -2.66 -15.36 -39.81
C GLU A 62 -3.78 -16.38 -40.08
N LYS A 63 -5.04 -16.04 -39.77
CA LYS A 63 -6.22 -16.92 -39.91
C LYS A 63 -6.05 -18.27 -39.21
N ARG A 64 -5.47 -18.25 -38.01
CA ARG A 64 -5.36 -19.44 -37.16
C ARG A 64 -6.72 -19.95 -36.73
N ASP A 65 -6.72 -21.15 -36.16
CA ASP A 65 -7.91 -21.82 -35.67
C ASP A 65 -8.67 -20.97 -34.62
N LEU A 66 -10.00 -20.97 -34.74
CA LEU A 66 -10.87 -20.16 -33.89
C LEU A 66 -10.83 -20.62 -32.43
N ASP A 67 -10.72 -21.93 -32.18
CA ASP A 67 -10.66 -22.45 -30.81
C ASP A 67 -9.35 -22.06 -30.14
N GLU A 68 -8.23 -22.07 -30.87
CA GLU A 68 -6.95 -21.55 -30.38
C GLU A 68 -7.05 -20.07 -29.97
N ILE A 69 -7.66 -19.23 -30.81
CA ILE A 69 -7.84 -17.79 -30.54
C ILE A 69 -8.72 -17.59 -29.29
N ILE A 70 -9.85 -18.30 -29.20
CA ILE A 70 -10.74 -18.25 -28.03
C ILE A 70 -10.00 -18.70 -26.77
N HIS A 71 -9.15 -19.72 -26.86
CA HIS A 71 -8.39 -20.20 -25.71
C HIS A 71 -7.42 -19.13 -25.20
N GLN A 72 -6.73 -18.42 -26.10
CA GLN A 72 -5.85 -17.32 -25.72
C GLN A 72 -6.62 -16.13 -25.13
N LEU A 73 -7.76 -15.76 -25.71
CA LEU A 73 -8.62 -14.71 -25.16
C LEU A 73 -9.08 -15.04 -23.73
N LYS A 74 -9.51 -16.29 -23.48
CA LYS A 74 -9.86 -16.77 -22.14
C LYS A 74 -8.68 -16.68 -21.17
N ALA A 75 -7.48 -17.05 -21.61
CA ALA A 75 -6.27 -16.95 -20.79
C ALA A 75 -5.95 -15.50 -20.42
N VAL A 76 -6.09 -14.56 -21.37
CA VAL A 76 -5.89 -13.12 -21.14
C VAL A 76 -6.93 -12.56 -20.18
N SER A 77 -8.22 -12.84 -20.40
CA SER A 77 -9.30 -12.41 -19.50
C SER A 77 -9.02 -12.85 -18.07
N ARG A 78 -8.73 -14.14 -17.87
CA ARG A 78 -8.45 -14.70 -16.54
C ARG A 78 -7.23 -14.07 -15.87
N ALA A 79 -6.24 -13.63 -16.63
CA ALA A 79 -5.07 -12.93 -16.10
C ALA A 79 -5.43 -11.50 -15.65
N LEU A 80 -6.23 -10.79 -16.44
CA LEU A 80 -6.73 -9.45 -16.13
C LEU A 80 -7.68 -9.47 -14.92
N ASP A 81 -8.57 -10.45 -14.86
CA ASP A 81 -9.50 -10.67 -13.76
C ASP A 81 -8.78 -10.79 -12.42
N ARG A 82 -7.73 -11.61 -12.37
CA ARG A 82 -6.87 -11.75 -11.19
C ARG A 82 -6.14 -10.45 -10.84
N ALA A 83 -5.66 -9.71 -11.84
CA ALA A 83 -4.96 -8.44 -11.63
C ALA A 83 -5.91 -7.40 -11.02
N GLY A 84 -7.12 -7.26 -11.57
CA GLY A 84 -8.14 -6.36 -11.06
C GLY A 84 -8.58 -6.72 -9.63
N PHE A 85 -8.70 -8.01 -9.32
CA PHE A 85 -9.02 -8.46 -7.97
C PHE A 85 -7.92 -8.09 -6.97
N THR A 86 -6.64 -8.37 -7.27
CA THR A 86 -5.52 -8.01 -6.38
C THR A 86 -5.49 -6.51 -6.09
N LEU A 87 -5.77 -5.66 -7.09
CA LEU A 87 -5.78 -4.21 -6.92
C LEU A 87 -6.88 -3.75 -5.93
N VAL A 88 -8.11 -4.22 -6.10
CA VAL A 88 -9.25 -3.84 -5.24
C VAL A 88 -9.09 -4.39 -3.83
N ALA A 89 -8.64 -5.64 -3.71
CA ALA A 89 -8.32 -6.23 -2.41
C ALA A 89 -7.14 -5.51 -1.72
N GLY A 90 -6.20 -4.95 -2.49
CA GLY A 90 -5.14 -4.07 -1.99
C GLY A 90 -5.70 -2.78 -1.38
N ASP A 91 -6.57 -2.09 -2.12
CA ASP A 91 -7.24 -0.86 -1.66
C ASP A 91 -8.02 -1.06 -0.35
N VAL A 92 -8.86 -2.10 -0.29
CA VAL A 92 -9.63 -2.41 0.93
C VAL A 92 -8.72 -2.75 2.12
N ARG A 93 -7.64 -3.52 1.90
CA ARG A 93 -6.64 -3.82 2.95
C ARG A 93 -5.92 -2.56 3.43
N GLN A 94 -5.60 -1.64 2.52
CA GLN A 94 -4.93 -0.38 2.85
C GLN A 94 -5.83 0.51 3.72
N ARG A 95 -7.08 0.72 3.31
CA ARG A 95 -8.06 1.51 4.06
C ARG A 95 -8.29 0.93 5.46
N ALA A 96 -8.46 -0.40 5.55
CA ALA A 96 -8.55 -1.09 6.83
C ALA A 96 -7.30 -0.87 7.71
N ALA A 97 -6.10 -0.93 7.13
CA ALA A 97 -4.84 -0.70 7.85
C ALA A 97 -4.67 0.76 8.30
N ALA A 98 -5.25 1.72 7.57
CA ALA A 98 -5.31 3.13 7.95
C ALA A 98 -6.36 3.43 9.04
N GLY A 99 -7.05 2.41 9.55
CA GLY A 99 -8.10 2.56 10.57
C GLY A 99 -9.44 3.04 10.01
N GLU A 100 -9.60 3.06 8.69
CA GLU A 100 -10.90 3.34 8.07
C GLU A 100 -11.84 2.15 8.25
N GLN A 101 -13.13 2.44 8.41
CA GLN A 101 -14.15 1.41 8.46
C GLN A 101 -14.39 0.85 7.05
N VAL A 102 -14.14 -0.46 6.88
CA VAL A 102 -14.57 -1.20 5.70
C VAL A 102 -16.09 -1.35 5.78
N THR A 103 -16.79 -0.85 4.77
CA THR A 103 -18.25 -0.87 4.74
C THR A 103 -18.79 -2.12 4.04
N GLU A 104 -20.06 -2.45 4.28
CA GLU A 104 -20.77 -3.48 3.51
C GLU A 104 -20.78 -3.18 2.01
N ALA A 105 -20.76 -1.90 1.62
CA ALA A 105 -20.66 -1.50 0.22
C ALA A 105 -19.30 -1.89 -0.42
N ASP A 106 -18.20 -1.77 0.34
CA ASP A 106 -16.86 -2.18 -0.12
C ASP A 106 -16.80 -3.70 -0.33
N LEU A 107 -17.39 -4.46 0.59
CA LEU A 107 -17.50 -5.93 0.51
C LEU A 107 -18.39 -6.37 -0.66
N ALA A 108 -19.56 -5.74 -0.83
CA ALA A 108 -20.46 -6.02 -1.94
C ALA A 108 -19.81 -5.70 -3.30
N GLN A 109 -18.96 -4.67 -3.37
CA GLN A 109 -18.21 -4.35 -4.58
C GLN A 109 -17.16 -5.42 -4.89
N LEU A 110 -16.46 -5.94 -3.88
CA LEU A 110 -15.53 -7.07 -4.03
C LEU A 110 -16.24 -8.34 -4.49
N GLU A 111 -17.38 -8.68 -3.87
CA GLU A 111 -18.19 -9.84 -4.22
C GLU A 111 -18.73 -9.73 -5.65
N LYS A 112 -19.33 -8.59 -6.00
CA LYS A 112 -19.83 -8.33 -7.37
C LYS A 112 -18.72 -8.52 -8.39
N ARG A 113 -17.54 -7.95 -8.14
CA ARG A 113 -16.39 -8.10 -9.03
C ARG A 113 -16.04 -9.57 -9.19
N PHE A 114 -15.92 -10.34 -8.10
CA PHE A 114 -15.62 -11.78 -8.14
C PHE A 114 -16.65 -12.58 -8.95
N LEU A 115 -17.94 -12.30 -8.78
CA LEU A 115 -19.01 -13.00 -9.49
C LEU A 115 -19.07 -12.68 -10.99
N THR A 116 -18.61 -11.50 -11.41
CA THR A 116 -18.52 -11.12 -12.83
C THR A 116 -17.29 -11.67 -13.58
N LEU A 117 -16.34 -12.33 -12.90
CA LEU A 117 -15.12 -12.92 -13.52
C LEU A 117 -15.36 -14.34 -14.09
N ARG A 118 -16.60 -14.71 -14.41
CA ARG A 118 -16.99 -16.04 -14.91
C ARG A 118 -17.31 -16.04 -16.40
#